data_AF-K1DU42-F1
#
_entry.id   AF-K1DU42-F1
#
_cell.length_a   1.000
_cell.length_b   1.000
_cell.length_c   1.000
_cell.angle_alpha   90.00
_cell.angle_beta   90.00
_cell.angle_gamma   90.00
#
_symmetry.space_group_name_H-M   'P 1'
#
loop_
_entity.id
_entity.type
_entity.pdbx_description
1 polymer ?
#
loop_
_entity_poly.entity_id
_entity_poly.type
_entity_poly.pdbx_seq_one_letter_code
_entity_poly.pdbx_strand_id
1 'polypeptide(L)'
;MPIVAGACGFLLIVGIIGTALALNGGSEGTQTSGTGGATGGSLDSAPTFTMQVEDSQLVYTIDYPTYQEGDRYLVKAALSEDVIDKATAYGVSEIDTTTGTGTFSQEFGSASRQCARVRVQRGEDYSPWSETKCADK
;
A
#
# COMPACT_ATOMS: atom_id res chain seq x y z
N MET A 1 2.00 -46.83 22.85
CA MET A 1 0.55 -46.89 22.61
C MET A 1 -0.13 -46.80 23.96
N PRO A 2 -1.01 -45.82 24.17
CA PRO A 2 -2.40 -45.97 23.76
C PRO A 2 -2.83 -45.00 22.66
N ILE A 3 -3.86 -45.44 21.94
CA ILE A 3 -4.54 -44.84 20.79
C ILE A 3 -5.89 -44.34 21.29
N VAL A 4 -6.23 -43.06 21.09
CA VAL A 4 -7.59 -42.50 21.07
C VAL A 4 -7.51 -41.23 20.20
N ALA A 5 -7.86 -41.26 18.91
CA ALA A 5 -9.21 -41.22 18.34
C ALA A 5 -9.96 -39.90 18.64
N GLY A 6 -9.93 -38.97 17.69
CA GLY A 6 -10.80 -37.79 17.64
C GLY A 6 -11.01 -37.40 16.18
N ALA A 7 -12.21 -37.68 15.68
CA ALA A 7 -12.60 -37.63 14.29
C ALA A 7 -13.15 -36.27 13.86
N CYS A 8 -13.25 -36.09 12.53
CA CYS A 8 -14.11 -35.14 11.79
C CYS A 8 -13.66 -33.66 11.78
N GLY A 9 -13.48 -32.99 10.64
CA GLY A 9 -13.83 -33.39 9.28
C GLY A 9 -13.12 -32.53 8.22
N PHE A 10 -12.76 -33.21 7.14
CA PHE A 10 -12.51 -32.57 5.86
C PHE A 10 -13.86 -32.07 5.32
N LEU A 11 -14.11 -30.78 5.43
CA LEU A 11 -15.19 -30.15 4.68
C LEU A 11 -14.72 -29.98 3.23
N LEU A 12 -15.09 -30.97 2.41
CA LEU A 12 -15.31 -30.81 0.98
C LEU A 12 -16.24 -29.62 0.75
N ILE A 13 -15.70 -28.49 0.29
CA ILE A 13 -16.49 -27.56 -0.51
C ILE A 13 -16.10 -27.78 -1.96
N VAL A 14 -16.85 -28.71 -2.54
CA VAL A 14 -17.11 -28.78 -3.97
C VAL A 14 -17.88 -27.51 -4.33
N GLY A 15 -17.18 -26.51 -4.87
CA GLY A 15 -17.78 -25.37 -5.56
C GLY A 15 -17.55 -25.53 -7.05
N ILE A 16 -18.45 -26.24 -7.73
CA ILE A 16 -18.44 -26.35 -9.19
C ILE A 16 -19.13 -25.10 -9.77
N ILE A 17 -18.62 -24.68 -10.93
CA ILE A 17 -19.25 -23.86 -11.98
C ILE A 17 -19.15 -22.34 -11.83
N GLY A 18 -18.25 -21.80 -12.67
CA GLY A 18 -18.25 -20.42 -13.12
C GLY A 18 -17.39 -20.23 -14.38
N THR A 19 -17.30 -21.21 -15.28
CA THR A 19 -16.73 -20.98 -16.62
C THR A 19 -17.72 -20.13 -17.42
N ALA A 20 -17.58 -18.81 -17.34
CA ALA A 20 -18.17 -17.93 -18.35
C ALA A 20 -17.21 -17.89 -19.55
N LEU A 21 -17.42 -18.78 -20.52
CA LEU A 21 -17.04 -18.48 -21.90
C LEU A 21 -17.93 -17.33 -22.37
N ALA A 22 -17.40 -16.10 -22.38
CA ALA A 22 -18.04 -15.01 -23.10
C ALA A 22 -17.43 -14.93 -24.51
N LEU A 23 -18.09 -15.62 -25.45
CA LEU A 23 -17.97 -15.37 -26.88
C LEU A 23 -18.81 -14.13 -27.23
N ASN A 24 -18.15 -13.14 -27.84
CA ASN A 24 -18.68 -12.02 -28.64
C ASN A 24 -19.71 -11.05 -28.06
N GLY A 25 -19.29 -9.78 -27.99
CA GLY A 25 -20.04 -8.68 -28.61
C GLY A 25 -20.71 -7.68 -27.67
N GLY A 26 -20.21 -6.44 -27.69
CA GLY A 26 -21.03 -5.25 -27.44
C GLY A 26 -21.09 -4.75 -26.01
N SER A 27 -20.40 -3.62 -25.79
CA SER A 27 -20.76 -2.45 -24.97
C SER A 27 -21.39 -2.59 -23.57
N GLU A 28 -20.82 -1.77 -22.69
CA GLU A 28 -21.43 -1.14 -21.49
C GLU A 28 -21.46 -1.93 -20.18
N GLY A 29 -20.59 -1.48 -19.27
CA GLY A 29 -21.02 -1.01 -17.96
C GLY A 29 -21.53 -2.06 -16.98
N THR A 30 -20.64 -2.49 -16.08
CA THR A 30 -20.78 -2.38 -14.61
C THR A 30 -19.66 -3.24 -14.02
N GLN A 31 -18.62 -2.59 -13.49
CA GLN A 31 -17.64 -3.29 -12.68
C GLN A 31 -18.35 -3.76 -11.41
N THR A 32 -18.48 -5.07 -11.26
CA THR A 32 -18.95 -5.70 -10.03
C THR A 32 -17.99 -5.33 -8.91
N SER A 33 -18.39 -4.40 -8.04
CA SER A 33 -17.72 -4.17 -6.76
C SER A 33 -17.78 -5.47 -5.97
N GLY A 34 -16.64 -6.14 -5.86
CA GLY A 34 -16.48 -7.27 -4.94
C GLY A 34 -16.59 -6.74 -3.52
N THR A 35 -17.76 -6.91 -2.89
CA THR A 35 -17.93 -6.72 -1.45
C THR A 35 -17.27 -7.89 -0.72
N GLY A 36 -15.94 -7.91 -0.70
CA GLY A 36 -15.19 -8.62 0.32
C GLY A 36 -15.31 -7.82 1.60
N GLY A 37 -16.11 -8.31 2.56
CA GLY A 37 -16.22 -7.73 3.89
C GLY A 37 -14.90 -7.87 4.65
N ALA A 38 -13.96 -6.97 4.39
CA ALA A 38 -12.83 -6.73 5.26
C ALA A 38 -13.28 -5.72 6.31
N THR A 39 -13.33 -6.13 7.57
CA THR A 39 -13.45 -5.22 8.72
C THR A 39 -12.14 -4.45 8.89
N GLY A 40 -11.75 -3.70 7.85
CA GLY A 40 -10.56 -2.87 7.83
C GLY A 40 -10.95 -1.40 7.91
N GLY A 41 -10.23 -0.61 8.70
CA GLY A 41 -10.35 0.85 8.73
C GLY A 41 -10.23 1.45 7.32
N SER A 42 -10.97 2.52 7.05
CA SER A 42 -11.07 3.10 5.70
C SER A 42 -9.71 3.54 5.11
N LEU A 43 -9.61 3.46 3.77
CA LEU A 43 -8.52 4.03 2.95
C LEU A 43 -8.83 5.42 2.37
N ASP A 44 -9.93 6.06 2.79
CA ASP A 44 -10.42 7.32 2.19
C ASP A 44 -9.49 8.53 2.42
N SER A 45 -8.57 8.44 3.38
CA SER A 45 -7.60 9.48 3.70
C SER A 45 -6.17 9.08 3.30
N ALA A 46 -5.38 10.08 2.89
CA ALA A 46 -3.96 9.89 2.66
C ALA A 46 -3.17 9.78 3.99
N PRO A 47 -2.04 9.06 4.00
CA PRO A 47 -1.11 9.08 5.12
C PRO A 47 -0.39 10.42 5.25
N THR A 48 0.12 10.69 6.45
CA THR A 48 0.99 11.83 6.70
C THR A 48 2.43 11.38 6.74
N PHE A 49 3.35 12.29 6.42
CA PHE A 49 4.77 11.99 6.52
C PHE A 49 5.59 13.24 6.82
N THR A 50 6.79 13.02 7.34
CA THR A 50 7.85 14.02 7.50
C THR A 50 9.07 13.61 6.68
N MET A 51 9.93 14.59 6.38
CA MET A 51 11.20 14.38 5.72
C MET A 51 12.28 15.10 6.50
N GLN A 52 13.39 14.42 6.79
CA GLN A 52 14.55 14.99 7.45
C GLN A 52 15.81 14.66 6.66
N VAL A 53 16.65 15.67 6.45
CA VAL A 53 17.98 15.46 5.87
C VAL A 53 18.92 15.07 7.00
N GLU A 54 19.40 13.84 6.98
CA GLU A 54 20.38 13.31 7.92
C GLU A 54 21.64 12.94 7.16
N ASP A 55 22.71 13.70 7.39
CA ASP A 55 23.97 13.61 6.63
C ASP A 55 23.75 13.72 5.11
N SER A 56 23.86 12.60 4.38
CA SER A 56 23.65 12.49 2.95
C SER A 56 22.35 11.77 2.57
N GLN A 57 21.49 11.51 3.56
CA GLN A 57 20.25 10.77 3.40
C GLN A 57 19.04 11.67 3.61
N LEU A 58 17.97 11.36 2.89
CA LEU A 58 16.64 11.87 3.17
C LEU A 58 15.85 10.76 3.85
N VAL A 59 15.52 10.97 5.11
CA VAL A 59 14.76 10.04 5.95
C VAL A 59 13.30 10.46 5.95
N TYR A 60 12.42 9.52 5.63
CA TYR A 60 10.97 9.67 5.63
C TYR A 60 10.38 8.91 6.81
N THR A 61 9.55 9.58 7.59
CA THR A 61 8.72 8.93 8.61
C THR A 61 7.26 9.08 8.21
N ILE A 62 6.54 7.97 8.08
CA ILE A 62 5.18 7.90 7.56
C ILE A 62 4.27 7.37 8.66
N ASP A 63 3.16 8.06 8.88
CA ASP A 63 2.13 7.67 9.84
C ASP A 63 0.78 7.56 9.13
N TYR A 64 0.02 6.52 9.50
CA TYR A 64 -1.33 6.33 9.02
C TYR A 64 -2.27 5.90 10.15
N PRO A 65 -3.22 6.75 10.58
CA PRO A 65 -4.08 6.45 11.72
C PRO A 65 -4.92 5.17 11.58
N THR A 66 -5.23 4.74 10.36
CA THR A 66 -6.02 3.54 10.05
C THR A 66 -5.17 2.39 9.51
N TYR A 67 -3.85 2.42 9.78
CA TYR A 67 -2.91 1.34 9.45
C TYR A 67 -3.41 -0.01 9.96
N GLN A 68 -3.18 -1.03 9.13
CA GLN A 68 -3.42 -2.43 9.44
C GLN A 68 -2.21 -3.28 9.09
N GLU A 69 -2.03 -4.39 9.81
CA GLU A 69 -1.02 -5.38 9.47
C GLU A 69 -1.22 -5.89 8.03
N GLY A 70 -0.14 -5.85 7.25
CA GLY A 70 -0.16 -6.18 5.83
C GLY A 70 -0.30 -4.97 4.89
N ASP A 71 -0.58 -3.77 5.43
CA ASP A 71 -0.50 -2.53 4.66
C ASP A 71 0.94 -2.27 4.22
N ARG A 72 1.07 -1.66 3.05
CA ARG A 72 2.35 -1.20 2.49
C ARG A 72 2.33 0.29 2.30
N TYR A 73 3.41 0.97 2.68
CA TYR A 73 3.62 2.35 2.26
C TYR A 73 4.36 2.40 0.93
N LEU A 74 3.93 3.32 0.08
CA LEU A 74 4.53 3.61 -1.21
C LEU A 74 4.98 5.08 -1.23
N VAL A 75 6.21 5.32 -1.65
CA VAL A 75 6.82 6.66 -1.76
C VAL A 75 7.09 6.95 -3.23
N LYS A 76 6.66 8.12 -3.71
CA LYS A 76 7.19 8.72 -4.94
C LYS A 76 8.15 9.83 -4.54
N ALA A 77 9.33 9.85 -5.15
CA ALA A 77 10.32 10.89 -4.97
C ALA A 77 10.78 11.43 -6.33
N ALA A 78 10.99 12.75 -6.43
CA ALA A 78 11.46 13.42 -7.63
C ALA A 78 12.23 14.71 -7.28
N LEU A 79 12.87 15.33 -8.27
CA LEU A 79 13.64 16.58 -8.06
C LEU A 79 12.75 17.82 -7.91
N SER A 80 11.50 17.75 -8.35
CA SER A 80 10.51 18.83 -8.25
C SER A 80 9.09 18.26 -8.22
N GLU A 81 8.13 19.07 -7.79
CA GLU A 81 6.72 18.69 -7.68
C GLU A 81 6.08 18.45 -9.06
N ASP A 82 6.43 19.26 -10.05
CA ASP A 82 5.96 19.22 -11.44
C ASP A 82 6.23 17.90 -12.17
N VAL A 83 7.17 17.09 -11.69
CA VAL A 83 7.48 15.77 -12.28
C VAL A 83 7.12 14.59 -11.37
N ILE A 84 6.60 14.83 -10.16
CA ILE A 84 6.38 13.77 -9.18
C ILE A 84 5.39 12.71 -9.65
N ASP A 85 4.41 13.08 -10.47
CA ASP A 85 3.44 12.15 -11.03
C ASP A 85 4.09 11.08 -11.91
N LYS A 86 5.20 11.42 -12.58
CA LYS A 86 5.96 10.52 -13.47
C LYS A 86 6.94 9.64 -12.70
N ALA A 87 7.20 9.94 -11.43
CA ALA A 87 8.11 9.14 -10.62
C ALA A 87 7.56 7.73 -10.37
N THR A 88 8.47 6.76 -10.37
CA THR A 88 8.17 5.40 -9.93
C THR A 88 7.89 5.41 -8.42
N ALA A 89 6.88 4.65 -8.01
CA ALA A 89 6.60 4.46 -6.59
C ALA A 89 7.45 3.31 -6.05
N TYR A 90 8.08 3.51 -4.90
CA TYR A 90 8.89 2.51 -4.20
C TYR A 90 8.18 2.08 -2.92
N GLY A 91 8.30 0.79 -2.59
CA GLY A 91 7.75 0.28 -1.34
C GLY A 91 8.68 0.58 -0.16
N VAL A 92 8.09 0.98 0.96
CA VAL A 92 8.80 1.08 2.23
C VAL A 92 9.01 -0.31 2.81
N SER A 93 10.25 -0.62 3.16
CA SER A 93 10.65 -1.93 3.67
C SER A 93 10.47 -2.09 5.17
N GLU A 94 10.51 -0.99 5.92
CA GLU A 94 10.47 -1.00 7.38
C GLU A 94 9.18 -0.33 7.87
N ILE A 95 8.32 -1.13 8.48
CA ILE A 95 7.10 -0.67 9.14
C ILE A 95 7.09 -1.29 10.54
N ASP A 96 7.06 -0.46 11.57
CA ASP A 96 6.77 -0.92 12.92
C ASP A 96 5.31 -1.37 12.97
N THR A 97 5.06 -2.67 13.07
CA THR A 97 3.69 -3.21 13.05
C THR A 97 2.91 -2.89 14.32
N THR A 98 3.59 -2.46 15.39
CA THR A 98 2.95 -2.05 16.65
C THR A 98 2.40 -0.63 16.55
N THR A 99 3.16 0.29 15.96
CA THR A 99 2.73 1.70 15.81
C THR A 99 2.12 2.01 14.46
N GLY A 100 2.35 1.16 13.46
CA GLY A 100 2.04 1.43 12.06
C GLY A 100 2.98 2.43 11.40
N THR A 101 4.05 2.87 12.06
CA THR A 101 4.94 3.90 11.53
C THR A 101 5.90 3.29 10.51
N GLY A 102 5.93 3.84 9.31
CA GLY A 102 6.86 3.46 8.26
C GLY A 102 8.11 4.34 8.27
N THR A 103 9.28 3.73 8.10
CA THR A 103 10.54 4.47 7.91
C THR A 103 11.19 4.07 6.60
N PHE A 104 11.58 5.06 5.81
CA PHE A 104 12.29 4.86 4.56
C PHE A 104 13.44 5.85 4.49
N SER A 105 14.60 5.41 4.01
CA SER A 105 15.75 6.28 3.81
C SER A 105 16.23 6.12 2.37
N GLN A 106 16.55 7.23 1.74
CA GLN A 106 17.19 7.23 0.43
C GLN A 106 18.36 8.21 0.41
N GLU A 107 19.31 7.98 -0.48
CA GLU A 107 20.39 8.94 -0.70
C GLU A 107 19.80 10.24 -1.28
N PHE A 108 20.14 11.38 -0.66
CA PHE A 108 19.79 12.70 -1.21
C PHE A 108 20.56 12.94 -2.53
N GLY A 109 21.75 12.32 -2.64
CA GLY A 109 22.64 12.40 -3.79
C GLY A 109 23.23 13.80 -3.97
N SER A 110 23.48 14.15 -5.23
CA SER A 110 23.95 15.48 -5.65
C SER A 110 22.82 16.48 -5.92
N ALA A 111 21.56 16.10 -5.67
CA ALA A 111 20.44 17.00 -5.84
C ALA A 111 20.50 18.13 -4.81
N SER A 112 20.01 19.33 -5.18
CA SER A 112 19.82 20.44 -4.25
C SER A 112 18.46 20.39 -3.55
N ARG A 113 17.50 19.66 -4.15
CA ARG A 113 16.12 19.53 -3.71
C ARG A 113 15.58 18.16 -4.06
N GLN A 114 14.76 17.61 -3.17
CA GLN A 114 13.95 16.43 -3.43
C GLN A 114 12.53 16.66 -2.90
N CYS A 115 11.54 16.31 -3.72
CA CYS A 115 10.13 16.33 -3.38
C CYS A 115 9.58 14.91 -3.32
N ALA A 116 8.67 14.66 -2.39
CA ALA A 116 8.06 13.37 -2.21
C ALA A 116 6.58 13.46 -1.83
N ARG A 117 5.87 12.35 -2.02
CA ARG A 117 4.54 12.10 -1.50
C ARG A 117 4.33 10.61 -1.29
N VAL A 118 3.41 10.26 -0.40
CA VAL A 118 3.23 8.90 0.08
C VAL A 118 1.78 8.44 -0.03
N ARG A 119 1.56 7.14 -0.11
CA ARG A 119 0.24 6.51 0.00
C ARG A 119 0.32 5.14 0.65
N VAL A 120 -0.83 4.63 1.06
CA VAL A 120 -0.99 3.27 1.57
C VAL A 120 -1.54 2.37 0.46
N GLN A 121 -1.09 1.12 0.45
CA GLN A 121 -1.68 0.03 -0.31
C GLN A 121 -2.14 -1.04 0.66
N ARG A 122 -3.38 -1.52 0.49
CA ARG A 122 -3.92 -2.68 1.21
C ARG A 122 -4.44 -3.69 0.20
N GLY A 123 -3.75 -4.81 0.06
CA GLY A 123 -4.05 -5.75 -1.03
C GLY A 123 -3.99 -5.06 -2.39
N GLU A 124 -5.12 -5.01 -3.09
CA GLU A 124 -5.25 -4.35 -4.39
C GLU A 124 -5.72 -2.88 -4.30
N ASP A 125 -6.17 -2.44 -3.12
CA ASP A 125 -6.70 -1.11 -2.89
C ASP A 125 -5.60 -0.10 -2.49
N TYR A 126 -5.86 1.17 -2.74
CA TYR A 126 -4.93 2.26 -2.46
C TYR A 126 -5.64 3.45 -1.80
N SER A 127 -4.96 4.08 -0.85
CA SER A 127 -5.36 5.41 -0.40
C SER A 127 -5.07 6.47 -1.47
N PRO A 128 -5.65 7.68 -1.35
CA PRO A 128 -5.14 8.86 -2.04
C PRO A 128 -3.66 9.09 -1.72
N TRP A 129 -2.97 9.81 -2.61
CA TRP A 129 -1.64 10.33 -2.33
C TRP A 129 -1.73 11.48 -1.33
N SER A 130 -0.73 11.58 -0.45
CA SER A 130 -0.53 12.76 0.40
C SER A 130 -0.24 14.00 -0.44
N GLU A 131 -0.31 15.16 0.20
CA GLU A 131 0.31 16.38 -0.35
C GLU A 131 1.80 16.14 -0.61
N THR A 132 2.32 16.80 -1.65
CA THR A 132 3.75 16.80 -1.95
C THR A 132 4.48 17.68 -0.94
N LYS A 133 5.59 17.19 -0.40
CA LYS A 133 6.52 17.98 0.41
C LYS A 133 7.89 17.95 -0.23
N CYS A 134 8.65 19.03 -0.09
CA CYS A 134 10.02 19.11 -0.59
C CYS A 134 11.00 19.42 0.54
N ALA A 135 12.18 18.82 0.45
CA ALA A 135 13.34 19.13 1.28
C ALA A 135 14.44 19.66 0.38
N ASP A 136 15.13 20.68 0.87
CA ASP A 136 16.34 21.24 0.28
C ASP A 136 17.54 20.79 1.13
N LYS A 137 18.72 20.69 0.52
CA LYS A 137 19.96 20.27 1.19
C LYS A 137 20.68 21.42 1.89
#